data_AF-A0A0N0D130-F1
#
_entry.id   AF-A0A0N0D130-F1
#
_cell.length_a   1.000
_cell.length_b   1.000
_cell.length_c   1.000
_cell.angle_alpha   90.00
_cell.angle_beta   90.00
_cell.angle_gamma   90.00
#
_symmetry.space_group_name_H-M   'P 1'
#
loop_
_entity.id
_entity.type
_entity.pdbx_description
1 polymer ?
#
loop_
_entity_poly.entity_id
_entity_poly.type
_entity_poly.pdbx_seq_one_letter_code
_entity_poly.pdbx_strand_id
1 'polypeptide(L)'
;DYIHDLSELQSMLNKVMTKKFRNKFHDSFGRNYHFNWFCMDHIHYKENPRKRITGFHKIFELYQSKINEFNNTSDRIYWHYHPTNFLFKGHLFGMNYSFTNFHNEILARRIIDHCWFPVANRPGAHMERVDMNLWLEQWIPFDLANQNMENNTLLDKHESVYRIPGRMGDWRGATTDWEIYHPSFFNSAIKGNLKRYIARCLNINAKQGQITENEIEKAFINAKKNPVLMAYTNHDFRNLIKETETIVSMIRKVSQKFPDIKYRWSNPVEAFRACMNLDRTAAIKFNLEITEKFFKVYSDKPVWGIQPFLAIRTKNDCYYHDNFIVDSETSWTYPLDSHSFSLNNLSCIGFAANDATGNTTVCVYSARDNFTKPKVCIYNHGDWF
;
A
#
# COMPACT_ATOMS: atom_id res chain seq x y z
N ASP A 1 -22.79 -3.72 11.85
CA ASP A 1 -23.46 -3.56 10.54
C ASP A 1 -22.47 -3.93 9.46
N TYR A 2 -22.75 -5.03 8.76
CA TYR A 2 -21.94 -5.54 7.66
C TYR A 2 -22.61 -5.21 6.34
N ILE A 3 -21.79 -5.09 5.29
CA ILE A 3 -22.22 -4.90 3.90
C ILE A 3 -22.26 -6.29 3.25
N HIS A 4 -23.41 -6.64 2.68
CA HIS A 4 -23.71 -7.98 2.18
C HIS A 4 -23.59 -8.11 0.67
N ASP A 5 -23.70 -7.00 -0.07
CA ASP A 5 -23.61 -6.99 -1.52
C ASP A 5 -23.04 -5.68 -2.10
N LEU A 6 -22.92 -5.65 -3.44
CA LEU A 6 -22.38 -4.52 -4.17
C LEU A 6 -23.30 -3.28 -4.13
N SER A 7 -24.62 -3.46 -4.04
CA SER A 7 -25.57 -2.35 -3.97
C SER A 7 -25.45 -1.62 -2.64
N GLU A 8 -25.37 -2.37 -1.54
CA GLU A 8 -25.10 -1.81 -0.21
C GLU A 8 -23.74 -1.12 -0.15
N LEU A 9 -22.70 -1.72 -0.74
CA LEU A 9 -21.38 -1.09 -0.84
C LEU A 9 -21.46 0.23 -1.60
N GLN A 10 -22.08 0.25 -2.79
CA GLN A 10 -22.22 1.46 -3.59
C GLN A 10 -23.01 2.55 -2.87
N SER A 11 -24.11 2.18 -2.19
CA SER A 11 -24.91 3.13 -1.39
C SER A 11 -24.07 3.76 -0.27
N MET A 12 -23.29 2.94 0.45
CA MET A 12 -22.38 3.44 1.48
C MET A 12 -21.30 4.35 0.90
N LEU A 13 -20.65 3.95 -0.19
CA LEU A 13 -19.63 4.76 -0.88
C LEU A 13 -20.21 6.08 -1.38
N ASN A 14 -21.40 6.07 -1.98
CA ASN A 14 -22.10 7.26 -2.44
C ASN A 14 -22.45 8.24 -1.31
N LYS A 15 -22.43 7.79 -0.06
CA LYS A 15 -22.57 8.66 1.11
C LYS A 15 -21.23 9.16 1.62
N VAL A 16 -20.27 8.27 1.90
CA VAL A 16 -18.98 8.66 2.52
C VAL A 16 -18.07 9.47 1.58
N MET A 17 -18.25 9.32 0.27
CA MET A 17 -17.48 10.06 -0.73
C MET A 17 -17.98 11.49 -0.92
N THR A 18 -19.14 11.87 -0.38
CA THR A 18 -19.67 13.24 -0.53
C THR A 18 -18.91 14.26 0.31
N LYS A 19 -18.77 15.48 -0.22
CA LYS A 19 -18.33 16.65 0.56
C LYS A 19 -19.20 16.86 1.80
N LYS A 20 -20.53 16.70 1.68
CA LYS A 20 -21.46 16.83 2.81
C LYS A 20 -21.10 15.90 3.98
N PHE A 21 -20.71 14.66 3.72
CA PHE A 21 -20.29 13.75 4.78
C PHE A 21 -18.93 14.16 5.36
N ARG A 22 -17.94 14.42 4.51
CA ARG A 22 -16.55 14.69 4.92
C ARG A 22 -16.38 16.01 5.66
N ASN A 23 -17.13 17.05 5.29
CA ASN A 23 -17.12 18.37 5.94
C ASN A 23 -17.66 18.33 7.38
N LYS A 24 -18.25 17.23 7.84
CA LYS A 24 -18.61 17.07 9.26
C LYS A 24 -17.38 16.90 10.15
N PHE A 25 -16.25 16.50 9.56
CA PHE A 25 -15.09 15.96 10.26
C PHE A 25 -13.84 16.77 9.96
N HIS A 26 -13.89 18.10 10.10
CA HIS A 26 -12.70 18.93 9.93
C HIS A 26 -11.62 18.60 10.97
N ASP A 27 -10.36 18.63 10.55
CA ASP A 27 -9.19 18.59 11.43
C ASP A 27 -8.85 19.99 11.99
N SER A 28 -7.75 20.08 12.76
CA SER A 28 -7.30 21.35 13.37
C SER A 28 -6.89 22.43 12.36
N PHE A 29 -6.80 22.10 11.07
CA PHE A 29 -6.41 22.99 9.97
C PHE A 29 -7.57 23.26 9.01
N GLY A 30 -8.79 22.83 9.36
CA GLY A 30 -9.99 23.02 8.53
C GLY A 30 -10.08 22.07 7.34
N ARG A 31 -9.29 21.00 7.28
CA ARG A 31 -9.33 20.04 6.16
C ARG A 31 -10.38 18.98 6.40
N ASN A 32 -11.01 18.56 5.30
CA ASN A 32 -12.01 17.50 5.32
C ASN A 32 -11.38 16.13 5.58
N TYR A 33 -12.19 15.18 6.01
CA TYR A 33 -11.76 13.80 6.19
C TYR A 33 -11.34 13.14 4.86
N HIS A 34 -10.22 12.41 4.90
CA HIS A 34 -9.63 11.73 3.75
C HIS A 34 -9.70 10.22 3.92
N PHE A 35 -10.00 9.50 2.84
CA PHE A 35 -9.94 8.04 2.82
C PHE A 35 -8.73 7.58 2.00
N ASN A 36 -8.01 6.61 2.55
CA ASN A 36 -6.88 5.95 1.89
C ASN A 36 -7.31 4.50 1.60
N TRP A 37 -7.42 4.16 0.31
CA TRP A 37 -7.99 2.90 -0.15
C TRP A 37 -6.87 1.88 -0.40
N PHE A 38 -6.66 0.97 0.54
CA PHE A 38 -5.68 -0.11 0.40
C PHE A 38 -6.35 -1.29 -0.33
N CYS A 39 -6.10 -1.41 -1.63
CA CYS A 39 -6.88 -2.29 -2.52
C CYS A 39 -6.11 -3.53 -2.96
N MET A 40 -6.76 -4.69 -2.84
CA MET A 40 -6.28 -5.98 -3.33
C MET A 40 -7.07 -6.47 -4.54
N ASP A 41 -6.46 -7.34 -5.32
CA ASP A 41 -7.13 -8.07 -6.40
C ASP A 41 -7.44 -9.49 -5.94
N HIS A 42 -8.63 -9.98 -6.30
CA HIS A 42 -9.08 -11.32 -6.00
C HIS A 42 -9.03 -12.15 -7.28
N ILE A 43 -7.99 -12.95 -7.46
CA ILE A 43 -7.71 -13.64 -8.72
C ILE A 43 -7.48 -15.14 -8.52
N HIS A 44 -7.77 -15.89 -9.59
CA HIS A 44 -7.51 -17.34 -9.70
C HIS A 44 -8.17 -18.22 -8.63
N TYR A 45 -9.26 -17.76 -8.01
CA TYR A 45 -9.98 -18.59 -7.06
C TYR A 45 -10.74 -19.73 -7.75
N LYS A 46 -10.62 -20.94 -7.20
CA LYS A 46 -11.42 -22.11 -7.58
C LYS A 46 -12.81 -22.09 -6.92
N GLU A 47 -12.91 -21.50 -5.73
CA GLU A 47 -14.16 -21.36 -4.98
C GLU A 47 -14.30 -19.93 -4.43
N ASN A 48 -15.46 -19.29 -4.65
CA ASN A 48 -15.75 -17.95 -4.16
C ASN A 48 -17.09 -17.89 -3.40
N PRO A 49 -17.21 -18.56 -2.22
CA PRO A 49 -18.49 -18.67 -1.51
C PRO A 49 -18.99 -17.34 -0.96
N ARG A 50 -18.10 -16.34 -0.79
CA ARG A 50 -18.46 -14.98 -0.37
C ARG A 50 -18.80 -14.06 -1.54
N LYS A 51 -18.86 -14.58 -2.77
CA LYS A 51 -19.17 -13.82 -4.01
C LYS A 51 -18.36 -12.52 -4.12
N ARG A 52 -17.08 -12.58 -3.73
CA ARG A 52 -16.18 -11.43 -3.81
C ARG A 52 -16.04 -11.00 -5.26
N ILE A 53 -15.85 -9.70 -5.50
CA ILE A 53 -15.47 -9.18 -6.82
C ILE A 53 -14.13 -9.79 -7.20
N THR A 54 -14.07 -10.51 -8.33
CA THR A 54 -12.87 -11.21 -8.81
C THR A 54 -12.41 -10.70 -10.17
N GLY A 55 -11.12 -10.78 -10.41
CA GLY A 55 -10.47 -10.35 -11.65
C GLY A 55 -9.40 -9.29 -11.37
N PHE A 56 -8.46 -9.18 -12.31
CA PHE A 56 -7.47 -8.11 -12.29
C PHE A 56 -8.14 -6.75 -12.36
N HIS A 57 -7.62 -5.79 -11.59
CA HIS A 57 -8.01 -4.39 -11.51
C HIS A 57 -9.43 -4.11 -11.02
N LYS A 58 -10.33 -5.10 -10.90
CA LYS A 58 -11.76 -4.83 -10.65
C LYS A 58 -12.04 -3.99 -9.42
N ILE A 59 -11.31 -4.23 -8.32
CA ILE A 59 -11.45 -3.43 -7.10
C ILE A 59 -10.71 -2.09 -7.25
N PHE A 60 -9.53 -2.10 -7.85
CA PHE A 60 -8.77 -0.88 -8.14
C PHE A 60 -9.60 0.11 -8.98
N GLU A 61 -10.18 -0.34 -10.09
CA GLU A 61 -11.03 0.45 -10.99
C GLU A 61 -12.31 0.93 -10.31
N LEU A 62 -12.93 0.11 -9.45
CA LEU A 62 -14.10 0.52 -8.67
C LEU A 62 -13.78 1.75 -7.81
N TYR A 63 -12.70 1.68 -7.03
CA TYR A 63 -12.32 2.79 -6.14
C TYR A 63 -11.77 3.99 -6.92
N GLN A 64 -11.02 3.76 -8.00
CA GLN A 64 -10.54 4.84 -8.86
C GLN A 64 -11.70 5.60 -9.50
N SER A 65 -12.70 4.86 -10.00
CA SER A 65 -13.95 5.42 -10.52
C SER A 65 -14.67 6.26 -9.47
N LYS A 66 -14.83 5.75 -8.23
CA LYS A 66 -15.47 6.50 -7.13
C LYS A 66 -14.71 7.75 -6.71
N ILE A 67 -13.37 7.70 -6.69
CA ILE A 67 -12.56 8.88 -6.40
C ILE A 67 -12.80 9.98 -7.46
N ASN A 68 -12.80 9.58 -8.74
CA ASN A 68 -13.03 10.49 -9.86
C ASN A 68 -14.46 11.05 -9.88
N GLU A 69 -15.47 10.20 -9.71
CA GLU A 69 -16.89 10.56 -9.69
C GLU A 69 -17.18 11.66 -8.66
N PHE A 70 -16.57 11.59 -7.48
CA PHE A 70 -16.77 12.55 -6.40
C PHE A 70 -15.71 13.65 -6.35
N ASN A 71 -14.76 13.66 -7.29
CA ASN A 71 -13.63 14.59 -7.34
C ASN A 71 -12.86 14.69 -6.01
N ASN A 72 -12.63 13.55 -5.36
CA ASN A 72 -11.91 13.47 -4.08
C ASN A 72 -10.39 13.41 -4.33
N THR A 73 -9.81 14.52 -4.78
CA THR A 73 -8.40 14.61 -5.18
C THR A 73 -7.39 14.40 -4.05
N SER A 74 -7.83 14.29 -2.79
CA SER A 74 -6.99 13.92 -1.65
C SER A 74 -7.00 12.43 -1.30
N ASP A 75 -7.97 11.66 -1.82
CA ASP A 75 -8.01 10.21 -1.65
C ASP A 75 -7.03 9.52 -2.61
N ARG A 76 -6.46 8.39 -2.18
CA ARG A 76 -5.58 7.57 -3.02
C ARG A 76 -5.83 6.09 -2.83
N ILE A 77 -5.34 5.34 -3.80
CA ILE A 77 -5.25 3.90 -3.75
C ILE A 77 -3.82 3.49 -3.40
N TYR A 78 -3.67 2.48 -2.56
CA TYR A 78 -2.41 1.93 -2.07
C TYR A 78 -2.39 0.40 -2.14
N TRP A 79 -1.24 -0.21 -1.83
CA TRP A 79 -1.04 -1.65 -1.93
C TRP A 79 -1.65 -2.39 -0.75
N HIS A 80 -2.52 -3.33 -1.06
CA HIS A 80 -2.99 -4.35 -0.14
C HIS A 80 -2.99 -5.67 -0.87
N TYR A 81 -2.48 -6.72 -0.25
CA TYR A 81 -2.47 -8.03 -0.89
C TYR A 81 -2.61 -9.13 0.14
N HIS A 82 -3.48 -10.09 -0.17
CA HIS A 82 -3.61 -11.34 0.56
C HIS A 82 -2.98 -12.44 -0.30
N PRO A 83 -1.94 -13.13 0.20
CA PRO A 83 -1.41 -14.28 -0.51
C PRO A 83 -2.48 -15.32 -0.77
N THR A 84 -2.37 -16.04 -1.88
CA THR A 84 -3.29 -17.12 -2.21
C THR A 84 -3.04 -18.32 -1.29
N ASN A 85 -4.11 -18.94 -0.80
CA ASN A 85 -4.02 -20.20 -0.06
C ASN A 85 -3.90 -21.39 -1.04
N PHE A 86 -3.31 -22.50 -0.60
CA PHE A 86 -3.09 -23.70 -1.43
C PHE A 86 -4.37 -24.29 -2.06
N LEU A 87 -5.54 -24.01 -1.49
CA LEU A 87 -6.83 -24.49 -1.99
C LEU A 87 -7.50 -23.51 -2.97
N PHE A 88 -6.91 -22.34 -3.22
CA PHE A 88 -7.44 -21.29 -4.09
C PHE A 88 -8.88 -20.89 -3.73
N LYS A 89 -9.24 -20.90 -2.44
CA LYS A 89 -10.58 -20.47 -1.98
C LYS A 89 -10.59 -18.99 -1.62
N GLY A 90 -11.48 -18.19 -2.20
CA GLY A 90 -11.50 -16.74 -2.05
C GLY A 90 -11.91 -16.18 -0.68
N HIS A 91 -12.29 -17.04 0.26
CA HIS A 91 -12.57 -16.66 1.65
C HIS A 91 -11.39 -16.98 2.59
N LEU A 92 -10.34 -17.63 2.08
CA LEU A 92 -9.14 -17.99 2.81
C LEU A 92 -7.94 -17.20 2.23
N PHE A 93 -6.88 -17.09 3.01
CA PHE A 93 -5.62 -16.46 2.58
C PHE A 93 -4.42 -17.33 2.97
N GLY A 94 -3.38 -17.25 2.15
CA GLY A 94 -2.09 -17.86 2.37
C GLY A 94 -1.19 -16.99 3.23
N MET A 95 0.02 -17.48 3.46
CA MET A 95 0.99 -16.84 4.37
C MET A 95 2.35 -16.60 3.72
N ASN A 96 2.45 -16.73 2.39
CA ASN A 96 3.70 -16.82 1.67
C ASN A 96 3.51 -16.20 0.27
N TYR A 97 4.27 -15.16 -0.05
CA TYR A 97 4.36 -14.56 -1.38
C TYR A 97 5.05 -15.50 -2.37
N SER A 98 5.94 -16.36 -1.91
CA SER A 98 6.70 -17.29 -2.75
C SER A 98 5.87 -18.47 -3.30
N PHE A 99 4.65 -18.69 -2.80
CA PHE A 99 3.79 -19.77 -3.32
C PHE A 99 3.29 -19.48 -4.74
N THR A 100 2.95 -18.22 -5.04
CA THR A 100 2.51 -17.80 -6.38
C THR A 100 3.10 -16.43 -6.73
N ASN A 101 3.33 -16.18 -8.01
CA ASN A 101 3.79 -14.88 -8.50
C ASN A 101 2.65 -13.87 -8.73
N PHE A 102 1.44 -14.13 -8.22
CA PHE A 102 0.24 -13.35 -8.51
C PHE A 102 0.35 -11.88 -8.08
N HIS A 103 1.04 -11.60 -6.96
CA HIS A 103 1.31 -10.22 -6.54
C HIS A 103 2.15 -9.46 -7.58
N ASN A 104 3.14 -10.11 -8.18
CA ASN A 104 3.97 -9.54 -9.24
C ASN A 104 3.17 -9.37 -10.54
N GLU A 105 2.33 -10.34 -10.91
CA GLU A 105 1.47 -10.20 -12.09
C GLU A 105 0.48 -9.04 -11.94
N ILE A 106 -0.14 -8.89 -10.77
CA ILE A 106 -1.03 -7.76 -10.46
C ILE A 106 -0.28 -6.44 -10.67
N LEU A 107 0.94 -6.29 -10.13
CA LEU A 107 1.71 -5.06 -10.30
C LEU A 107 2.17 -4.84 -11.74
N ALA A 108 2.60 -5.89 -12.44
CA ALA A 108 2.97 -5.79 -13.85
C ALA A 108 1.80 -5.26 -14.70
N ARG A 109 0.59 -5.79 -14.44
CA ARG A 109 -0.65 -5.28 -15.06
C ARG A 109 -0.95 -3.85 -14.63
N ARG A 110 -0.84 -3.48 -13.35
CA ARG A 110 -1.12 -2.12 -12.88
C ARG A 110 -0.16 -1.08 -13.49
N ILE A 111 1.11 -1.44 -13.68
CA ILE A 111 2.09 -0.62 -14.38
C ILE A 111 1.68 -0.44 -15.84
N ILE A 112 1.44 -1.52 -16.57
CA ILE A 112 1.22 -1.46 -18.02
C ILE A 112 -0.15 -0.88 -18.37
N ASP A 113 -1.19 -1.29 -17.67
CA ASP A 113 -2.58 -0.94 -18.01
C ASP A 113 -3.00 0.40 -17.38
N HIS A 114 -2.55 0.67 -16.15
CA HIS A 114 -2.97 1.85 -15.38
C HIS A 114 -1.85 2.86 -15.12
N CYS A 115 -0.62 2.59 -15.57
CA CYS A 115 0.53 3.47 -15.34
C CYS A 115 0.72 3.78 -13.85
N TRP A 116 0.44 2.81 -12.98
CA TRP A 116 0.40 2.99 -11.53
C TRP A 116 1.32 2.01 -10.81
N PHE A 117 1.93 2.46 -9.72
CA PHE A 117 2.78 1.66 -8.85
C PHE A 117 2.62 2.09 -7.39
N PRO A 118 2.66 1.16 -6.41
CA PRO A 118 2.44 1.51 -5.02
C PRO A 118 3.65 2.13 -4.34
N VAL A 119 3.39 3.10 -3.47
CA VAL A 119 4.38 3.70 -2.55
C VAL A 119 4.17 3.30 -1.09
N ALA A 120 2.94 2.89 -0.74
CA ALA A 120 2.61 2.48 0.62
C ALA A 120 1.88 1.14 0.64
N ASN A 121 2.17 0.35 1.66
CA ASN A 121 1.59 -0.95 1.94
C ASN A 121 0.75 -0.92 3.22
N ARG A 122 -0.29 -1.75 3.23
CA ARG A 122 -0.86 -2.30 4.46
C ARG A 122 -1.02 -3.80 4.24
N PRO A 123 -0.42 -4.67 5.06
CA PRO A 123 -0.42 -6.09 4.78
C PRO A 123 -1.80 -6.71 4.96
N GLY A 124 -2.16 -7.59 4.03
CA GLY A 124 -3.30 -8.49 4.17
C GLY A 124 -3.16 -9.34 5.43
N ALA A 125 -4.26 -9.56 6.14
CA ALA A 125 -4.27 -10.26 7.42
C ALA A 125 -3.23 -9.76 8.44
N HIS A 126 -2.79 -8.51 8.31
CA HIS A 126 -1.81 -7.86 9.19
C HIS A 126 -0.48 -8.59 9.31
N MET A 127 -0.10 -9.34 8.28
CA MET A 127 1.05 -10.23 8.34
C MET A 127 2.17 -9.79 7.41
N GLU A 128 3.39 -9.84 7.92
CA GLU A 128 4.61 -9.73 7.13
C GLU A 128 5.55 -10.84 7.55
N ARG A 129 5.64 -11.87 6.71
CA ARG A 129 6.65 -12.93 6.88
C ARG A 129 7.94 -12.49 6.18
N VAL A 130 9.02 -13.23 6.39
CA VAL A 130 10.36 -12.85 5.91
C VAL A 130 10.36 -12.59 4.40
N ASP A 131 9.73 -13.45 3.61
CA ASP A 131 9.58 -13.29 2.17
C ASP A 131 8.86 -11.99 1.79
N MET A 132 7.77 -11.64 2.50
CA MET A 132 7.05 -10.38 2.29
C MET A 132 7.88 -9.17 2.71
N ASN A 133 8.60 -9.26 3.83
CA ASN A 133 9.48 -8.20 4.32
C ASN A 133 10.55 -7.84 3.28
N LEU A 134 11.20 -8.86 2.72
CA LEU A 134 12.24 -8.70 1.70
C LEU A 134 11.68 -8.27 0.34
N TRP A 135 10.48 -8.72 -0.02
CA TRP A 135 9.80 -8.25 -1.22
C TRP A 135 9.43 -6.76 -1.10
N LEU A 136 8.84 -6.35 0.03
CA LEU A 136 8.45 -4.96 0.27
C LEU A 136 9.66 -4.01 0.28
N GLU A 137 10.75 -4.42 0.91
CA GLU A 137 11.99 -3.65 1.00
C GLU A 137 12.51 -3.21 -0.38
N GLN A 138 12.33 -4.05 -1.41
CA GLN A 138 12.83 -3.76 -2.75
C GLN A 138 12.09 -2.61 -3.43
N TRP A 139 10.81 -2.37 -3.13
CA TRP A 139 10.01 -1.43 -3.94
C TRP A 139 9.09 -0.49 -3.18
N ILE A 140 8.65 -0.82 -1.96
CA ILE A 140 7.62 -0.05 -1.25
C ILE A 140 8.21 0.58 0.02
N PRO A 141 8.43 1.92 0.04
CA PRO A 141 9.11 2.59 1.16
C PRO A 141 8.31 2.68 2.45
N PHE A 142 6.98 2.74 2.35
CA PHE A 142 6.11 3.05 3.47
C PHE A 142 5.20 1.89 3.79
N ASP A 143 5.07 1.58 5.07
CA ASP A 143 4.29 0.45 5.51
C ASP A 143 3.53 0.72 6.80
N LEU A 144 2.23 0.48 6.76
CA LEU A 144 1.31 0.63 7.89
C LEU A 144 0.96 -0.76 8.43
N ALA A 145 1.94 -1.50 8.96
CA ALA A 145 1.75 -2.90 9.32
C ALA A 145 1.67 -3.18 10.83
N ASN A 146 2.43 -2.45 11.66
CA ASN A 146 2.56 -2.76 13.08
C ASN A 146 1.20 -2.69 13.79
N GLN A 147 0.81 -3.77 14.47
CA GLN A 147 -0.42 -3.86 15.25
C GLN A 147 -0.21 -4.15 16.73
N ASN A 148 1.03 -4.01 17.23
CA ASN A 148 1.34 -4.38 18.59
C ASN A 148 0.62 -3.49 19.61
N MET A 149 0.35 -4.01 20.80
CA MET A 149 -0.34 -3.32 21.92
C MET A 149 0.22 -3.84 23.25
N GLU A 150 0.32 -2.97 24.27
CA GLU A 150 0.86 -3.33 25.61
C GLU A 150 0.12 -4.47 26.30
N ASN A 151 -1.20 -4.56 26.11
CA ASN A 151 -2.05 -5.57 26.73
C ASN A 151 -2.77 -6.40 25.68
N ASN A 152 -2.02 -7.14 24.87
CA ASN A 152 -2.60 -8.01 23.85
C ASN A 152 -3.05 -9.37 24.42
N THR A 153 -3.77 -9.35 25.54
CA THR A 153 -4.18 -10.53 26.32
C THR A 153 -4.99 -11.56 25.51
N LEU A 154 -5.55 -11.16 24.36
CA LEU A 154 -6.23 -12.07 23.43
C LEU A 154 -5.27 -12.90 22.56
N LEU A 155 -4.05 -12.42 22.27
CA LEU A 155 -3.03 -13.22 21.60
C LEU A 155 -2.37 -14.23 22.55
N ASP A 156 -2.29 -13.89 23.84
CA ASP A 156 -1.61 -14.72 24.85
C ASP A 156 -2.51 -15.78 25.50
N LYS A 157 -3.84 -15.62 25.40
CA LYS A 157 -4.79 -16.63 25.83
C LYS A 157 -5.17 -17.52 24.65
N HIS A 158 -5.29 -18.84 24.90
CA HIS A 158 -5.87 -19.83 23.99
C HIS A 158 -7.32 -19.50 23.51
N GLU A 159 -7.86 -18.34 23.90
CA GLU A 159 -9.15 -17.75 23.51
C GLU A 159 -9.08 -16.84 22.28
N SER A 160 -7.89 -16.58 21.71
CA SER A 160 -7.80 -16.00 20.38
C SER A 160 -8.59 -16.87 19.40
N VAL A 161 -9.36 -16.24 18.48
CA VAL A 161 -10.07 -16.94 17.39
C VAL A 161 -9.11 -17.82 16.57
N TYR A 162 -7.81 -17.52 16.66
CA TYR A 162 -6.72 -18.29 16.08
C TYR A 162 -6.10 -19.20 17.14
N ARG A 163 -6.12 -20.52 16.87
CA ARG A 163 -5.59 -21.55 17.79
C ARG A 163 -4.10 -21.41 18.14
N ILE A 164 -3.36 -20.55 17.43
CA ILE A 164 -1.92 -20.35 17.58
C ILE A 164 -1.62 -18.84 17.59
N PRO A 165 -0.95 -18.31 18.63
CA PRO A 165 -0.49 -16.92 18.68
C PRO A 165 0.37 -16.56 17.45
N GLY A 166 0.20 -15.35 16.90
CA GLY A 166 0.97 -14.86 15.74
C GLY A 166 0.52 -15.40 14.37
N ARG A 167 -0.51 -16.26 14.32
CA ARG A 167 -1.00 -16.87 13.06
C ARG A 167 -1.52 -15.84 12.04
N MET A 168 -2.12 -14.74 12.47
CA MET A 168 -2.69 -13.68 11.61
C MET A 168 -1.99 -12.33 11.84
N GLY A 169 -0.66 -12.36 11.75
CA GLY A 169 0.21 -11.23 12.11
C GLY A 169 0.86 -11.46 13.47
N ASP A 170 2.19 -11.42 13.49
CA ASP A 170 2.98 -11.53 14.72
C ASP A 170 3.80 -10.25 14.86
N TRP A 171 3.33 -9.36 15.72
CA TRP A 171 3.97 -8.08 16.01
C TRP A 171 4.58 -8.04 17.39
N ARG A 172 4.76 -9.21 18.04
CA ARG A 172 5.49 -9.29 19.30
C ARG A 172 6.90 -8.78 19.08
N GLY A 173 7.35 -7.88 19.96
CA GLY A 173 8.64 -7.20 19.84
C GLY A 173 8.60 -5.88 19.05
N ALA A 174 7.52 -5.58 18.32
CA ALA A 174 7.35 -4.25 17.74
C ALA A 174 6.99 -3.23 18.82
N THR A 175 7.28 -1.95 18.56
CA THR A 175 6.88 -0.88 19.46
C THR A 175 5.37 -0.85 19.68
N THR A 176 4.95 -0.63 20.92
CA THR A 176 3.56 -0.36 21.30
C THR A 176 3.24 1.12 21.29
N ASP A 177 4.25 1.97 21.06
CA ASP A 177 4.09 3.40 20.84
C ASP A 177 3.79 3.70 19.37
N TRP A 178 3.47 4.97 19.09
CA TRP A 178 3.32 5.50 17.73
C TRP A 178 4.67 5.91 17.10
N GLU A 179 5.74 5.17 17.38
CA GLU A 179 7.06 5.35 16.77
C GLU A 179 7.09 4.67 15.39
N ILE A 180 7.73 5.34 14.42
CA ILE A 180 8.07 4.78 13.12
C ILE A 180 9.47 4.18 13.22
N TYR A 181 9.65 2.97 12.70
CA TYR A 181 10.94 2.29 12.75
C TYR A 181 11.31 1.63 11.42
N HIS A 182 12.60 1.37 11.28
CA HIS A 182 13.17 0.57 10.20
C HIS A 182 13.17 -0.90 10.61
N PRO A 183 12.65 -1.84 9.81
CA PRO A 183 12.60 -3.24 10.19
C PRO A 183 13.97 -3.92 10.12
N SER A 184 14.09 -5.04 10.82
CA SER A 184 15.22 -5.95 10.65
C SER A 184 15.02 -6.86 9.46
N PHE A 185 16.12 -7.38 8.91
CA PHE A 185 16.10 -8.35 7.83
C PHE A 185 15.31 -9.62 8.20
N PHE A 186 15.55 -10.16 9.39
CA PHE A 186 14.99 -11.43 9.84
C PHE A 186 13.57 -11.34 10.41
N ASN A 187 13.17 -10.16 10.89
CA ASN A 187 11.86 -9.96 11.50
C ASN A 187 11.39 -8.50 11.34
N SER A 188 10.31 -8.30 10.60
CA SER A 188 9.74 -6.98 10.37
C SER A 188 9.20 -6.33 11.64
N ALA A 189 8.89 -7.10 12.69
CA ALA A 189 8.45 -6.55 13.97
C ALA A 189 9.60 -5.93 14.79
N ILE A 190 10.87 -6.21 14.47
CA ILE A 190 12.01 -5.76 15.26
C ILE A 190 12.72 -4.63 14.51
N LYS A 191 13.15 -3.59 15.24
CA LYS A 191 13.97 -2.51 14.68
C LYS A 191 15.28 -3.06 14.11
N GLY A 192 15.69 -2.58 12.94
CA GLY A 192 16.92 -2.99 12.28
C GLY A 192 17.34 -2.00 11.19
N ASN A 193 18.07 -2.50 10.20
CA ASN A 193 18.81 -1.67 9.23
C ASN A 193 18.26 -1.74 7.80
N LEU A 194 17.04 -2.27 7.60
CA LEU A 194 16.37 -2.14 6.31
C LEU A 194 15.90 -0.69 6.09
N LYS A 195 15.75 -0.27 4.83
CA LYS A 195 15.40 1.11 4.50
C LYS A 195 13.94 1.42 4.81
N ARG A 196 13.03 0.44 4.66
CA ARG A 196 11.57 0.65 4.75
C ARG A 196 11.15 1.24 6.10
N TYR A 197 10.11 2.09 6.08
CA TYR A 197 9.52 2.66 7.29
C TYR A 197 8.25 1.89 7.65
N ILE A 198 8.21 1.32 8.86
CA ILE A 198 7.01 0.70 9.42
C ILE A 198 6.42 1.62 10.48
N ALA A 199 5.15 1.98 10.29
CA ALA A 199 4.34 2.67 11.28
C ALA A 199 3.24 1.75 11.81
N ARG A 200 2.74 2.10 13.00
CA ARG A 200 1.66 1.39 13.66
C ARG A 200 0.31 1.75 13.06
N CYS A 201 -0.55 0.75 12.84
CA CYS A 201 -1.90 0.91 12.31
C CYS A 201 -2.90 -0.05 12.99
N LEU A 202 -3.81 0.55 13.76
CA LEU A 202 -4.77 -0.16 14.60
C LEU A 202 -6.15 -0.29 13.92
N ASN A 203 -6.93 -1.27 14.35
CA ASN A 203 -8.24 -1.58 13.79
C ASN A 203 -9.36 -0.83 14.53
N ILE A 204 -10.29 -0.22 13.81
CA ILE A 204 -11.53 0.30 14.40
C ILE A 204 -12.44 -0.90 14.74
N ASN A 205 -13.01 -0.94 15.95
CA ASN A 205 -14.04 -1.90 16.36
C ASN A 205 -13.71 -3.37 16.04
N ALA A 206 -12.46 -3.80 16.26
CA ALA A 206 -12.02 -5.17 16.02
C ALA A 206 -11.51 -5.81 17.31
N LYS A 207 -11.53 -7.15 17.38
CA LYS A 207 -11.02 -7.88 18.56
C LYS A 207 -9.50 -7.75 18.75
N GLN A 208 -8.75 -7.59 17.66
CA GLN A 208 -7.29 -7.54 17.68
C GLN A 208 -6.80 -6.16 17.25
N GLY A 209 -5.80 -5.63 17.96
CA GLY A 209 -5.15 -4.38 17.61
C GLY A 209 -6.13 -3.20 17.61
N GLN A 210 -7.07 -3.15 18.55
CA GLN A 210 -8.15 -2.16 18.54
C GLN A 210 -7.62 -0.76 18.89
N ILE A 211 -7.98 0.25 18.10
CA ILE A 211 -7.76 1.64 18.49
C ILE A 211 -8.78 2.04 19.58
N THR A 212 -8.29 2.65 20.66
CA THR A 212 -9.07 3.10 21.81
C THR A 212 -8.78 4.55 22.14
N GLU A 213 -9.59 5.19 22.99
CA GLU A 213 -9.29 6.54 23.50
C GLU A 213 -7.92 6.60 24.18
N ASN A 214 -7.50 5.55 24.90
CA ASN A 214 -6.19 5.47 25.53
C ASN A 214 -5.05 5.46 24.50
N GLU A 215 -5.20 4.70 23.41
CA GLU A 215 -4.19 4.68 22.34
C GLU A 215 -4.13 6.01 21.58
N ILE A 216 -5.26 6.70 21.41
CA ILE A 216 -5.31 8.05 20.85
C ILE A 216 -4.63 9.04 21.82
N GLU A 217 -4.91 8.96 23.12
CA GLU A 217 -4.29 9.80 24.15
C GLU A 217 -2.76 9.61 24.18
N LYS A 218 -2.27 8.37 24.05
CA LYS A 218 -0.84 8.10 23.84
C LYS A 218 -0.27 8.81 22.61
N ALA A 219 -0.99 8.84 21.49
CA ALA A 219 -0.54 9.57 20.29
C ALA A 219 -0.38 11.08 20.58
N PHE A 220 -1.35 11.69 21.26
CA PHE A 220 -1.29 13.12 21.63
C PHE A 220 -0.19 13.41 22.66
N ILE A 221 0.08 12.50 23.61
CA ILE A 221 1.20 12.62 24.55
C ILE A 221 2.53 12.57 23.80
N ASN A 222 2.71 11.61 22.88
CA ASN A 222 3.92 11.48 22.08
C ASN A 222 4.12 12.71 21.16
N ALA A 223 3.02 13.30 20.68
CA ALA A 223 3.00 14.49 19.84
C ALA A 223 3.51 15.76 20.53
N LYS A 224 3.65 15.77 21.87
CA LYS A 224 4.29 16.88 22.60
C LYS A 224 5.78 17.03 22.29
N LYS A 225 6.44 15.95 21.82
CA LYS A 225 7.88 15.94 21.56
C LYS A 225 8.19 15.97 20.06
N ASN A 226 7.51 15.13 19.27
CA ASN A 226 7.75 14.96 17.84
C ASN A 226 6.43 14.77 17.10
N PRO A 227 6.33 15.08 15.80
CA PRO A 227 5.15 14.72 15.00
C PRO A 227 4.88 13.21 15.06
N VAL A 228 3.60 12.84 15.13
CA VAL A 228 3.15 11.44 15.29
C VAL A 228 2.26 11.02 14.13
N LEU A 229 2.55 9.84 13.57
CA LEU A 229 1.68 9.15 12.62
C LEU A 229 0.78 8.17 13.38
N MET A 230 -0.49 8.56 13.59
CA MET A 230 -1.51 7.69 14.17
C MET A 230 -2.39 7.11 13.06
N ALA A 231 -2.07 5.90 12.58
CA ALA A 231 -2.88 5.23 11.56
C ALA A 231 -3.92 4.31 12.18
N TYR A 232 -5.06 4.21 11.51
CA TYR A 232 -6.09 3.24 11.81
C TYR A 232 -6.74 2.73 10.52
N THR A 233 -7.42 1.60 10.60
CA THR A 233 -8.07 0.98 9.46
C THR A 233 -9.45 0.45 9.80
N ASN A 234 -10.25 0.33 8.74
CA ASN A 234 -11.38 -0.56 8.69
C ASN A 234 -11.44 -1.31 7.36
N HIS A 235 -12.60 -1.90 7.08
CA HIS A 235 -12.85 -2.66 5.87
C HIS A 235 -14.16 -2.16 5.25
N ASP A 236 -14.23 -2.15 3.93
CA ASP A 236 -15.37 -1.73 3.13
C ASP A 236 -16.59 -2.67 3.23
N PHE A 237 -16.39 -3.90 3.70
CA PHE A 237 -17.49 -4.80 4.07
C PHE A 237 -18.14 -4.44 5.43
N ARG A 238 -17.68 -3.37 6.11
CA ARG A 238 -18.27 -2.83 7.34
C ARG A 238 -18.84 -1.44 7.10
N ASN A 239 -19.70 -0.99 8.01
CA ASN A 239 -20.30 0.34 7.95
C ASN A 239 -19.28 1.48 8.19
N LEU A 240 -18.68 1.98 7.10
CA LEU A 240 -17.70 3.07 7.10
C LEU A 240 -18.26 4.37 7.70
N ILE A 241 -19.56 4.62 7.57
CA ILE A 241 -20.22 5.85 8.08
C ILE A 241 -20.10 5.86 9.61
N LYS A 242 -20.64 4.82 10.26
CA LYS A 242 -20.67 4.70 11.71
C LYS A 242 -19.26 4.61 12.30
N GLU A 243 -18.37 3.88 11.64
CA GLU A 243 -16.98 3.72 12.11
C GLU A 243 -16.19 5.03 12.02
N THR A 244 -16.38 5.81 10.94
CA THR A 244 -15.78 7.16 10.80
C THR A 244 -16.31 8.09 11.88
N GLU A 245 -17.63 8.12 12.10
CA GLU A 245 -18.24 8.94 13.16
C GLU A 245 -17.71 8.58 14.54
N THR A 246 -17.53 7.29 14.81
CA THR A 246 -17.01 6.78 16.09
C THR A 246 -15.55 7.21 16.32
N ILE A 247 -14.66 6.96 15.35
CA ILE A 247 -13.23 7.27 15.52
C ILE A 247 -12.99 8.78 15.61
N VAL A 248 -13.68 9.59 14.79
CA VAL A 248 -13.55 11.05 14.84
C VAL A 248 -14.08 11.61 16.17
N SER A 249 -15.16 11.04 16.71
CA SER A 249 -15.66 11.42 18.04
C SER A 249 -14.61 11.17 19.13
N MET A 250 -13.98 9.99 19.14
CA MET A 250 -12.91 9.67 20.09
C MET A 250 -11.71 10.62 19.93
N ILE A 251 -11.27 10.89 18.70
CA ILE A 251 -10.17 11.83 18.42
C ILE A 251 -10.50 13.24 18.94
N ARG A 252 -11.70 13.75 18.67
CA ARG A 252 -12.14 15.07 19.13
C ARG A 252 -12.15 15.16 20.65
N LYS A 253 -12.73 14.16 21.32
CA LYS A 253 -12.78 14.09 22.78
C LYS A 253 -11.37 14.11 23.39
N VAL A 254 -10.44 13.33 22.85
CA VAL A 254 -9.04 13.34 23.33
C VAL A 254 -8.36 14.68 23.03
N SER A 255 -8.55 15.24 21.83
CA SER A 255 -7.92 16.52 21.44
C SER A 255 -8.27 17.69 22.37
N GLN A 256 -9.46 17.69 22.99
CA GLN A 256 -9.85 18.71 23.97
C GLN A 256 -8.95 18.71 25.22
N LYS A 257 -8.31 17.58 25.55
CA LYS A 257 -7.33 17.48 26.64
C LYS A 257 -5.95 18.04 26.27
N PHE A 258 -5.68 18.28 24.98
CA PHE A 258 -4.39 18.69 24.44
C PHE A 258 -4.55 19.90 23.49
N PRO A 259 -5.01 21.07 23.98
CA PRO A 259 -5.36 22.21 23.13
C PRO A 259 -4.19 22.75 22.28
N ASP A 260 -2.95 22.56 22.74
CA ASP A 260 -1.75 23.00 22.03
C ASP A 260 -1.32 22.04 20.90
N ILE A 261 -1.88 20.83 20.86
CA ILE A 261 -1.52 19.81 19.87
C ILE A 261 -2.57 19.77 18.76
N LYS A 262 -2.15 20.16 17.56
CA LYS A 262 -2.97 20.09 16.35
C LYS A 262 -2.83 18.74 15.66
N TYR A 263 -3.94 18.22 15.12
CA TYR A 263 -3.92 17.04 14.27
C TYR A 263 -4.40 17.38 12.85
N ARG A 264 -3.99 16.57 11.88
CA ARG A 264 -4.39 16.71 10.48
C ARG A 264 -4.76 15.38 9.84
N TRP A 265 -5.76 15.38 8.96
CA TRP A 265 -6.03 14.22 8.11
C TRP A 265 -4.99 14.16 7.00
N SER A 266 -4.45 12.97 6.76
CA SER A 266 -3.33 12.79 5.84
C SER A 266 -3.40 11.47 5.10
N ASN A 267 -2.78 11.43 3.93
CA ASN A 267 -2.45 10.19 3.27
C ASN A 267 -1.12 9.64 3.82
N PRO A 268 -0.82 8.33 3.63
CA PRO A 268 0.40 7.73 4.11
C PRO A 268 1.68 8.49 3.74
N VAL A 269 1.84 8.92 2.48
CA VAL A 269 3.06 9.58 2.00
C VAL A 269 3.32 10.87 2.76
N GLU A 270 2.31 11.73 2.86
CA GLU A 270 2.40 13.02 3.55
C GLU A 270 2.56 12.86 5.07
N ALA A 271 2.02 11.79 5.63
CA ALA A 271 2.20 11.47 7.04
C ALA A 271 3.63 11.02 7.35
N PHE A 272 4.17 10.09 6.54
CA PHE A 272 5.56 9.63 6.68
C PHE A 272 6.55 10.78 6.46
N ARG A 273 6.36 11.59 5.41
CA ARG A 273 7.20 12.77 5.15
C ARG A 273 7.27 13.71 6.35
N ALA A 274 6.12 14.04 6.93
CA ALA A 274 6.08 14.95 8.07
C ALA A 274 6.67 14.36 9.36
N CYS A 275 6.45 13.07 9.62
CA CYS A 275 6.94 12.45 10.86
C CYS A 275 8.42 12.08 10.80
N MET A 276 8.93 11.77 9.59
CA MET A 276 10.32 11.40 9.37
C MET A 276 11.17 12.53 8.79
N ASN A 277 10.61 13.74 8.68
CA ASN A 277 11.26 14.91 8.11
C ASN A 277 11.88 14.64 6.72
N LEU A 278 11.09 14.00 5.84
CA LEU A 278 11.51 13.70 4.47
C LEU A 278 11.08 14.83 3.55
N ASP A 279 12.05 15.62 3.10
CA ASP A 279 11.83 16.72 2.18
C ASP A 279 11.35 16.21 0.82
N ARG A 280 10.44 16.96 0.19
CA ARG A 280 10.04 16.66 -1.19
C ARG A 280 11.23 16.84 -2.11
N THR A 281 11.43 15.89 -3.01
CA THR A 281 12.41 16.00 -4.10
C THR A 281 11.72 15.95 -5.45
N ALA A 282 12.43 16.34 -6.52
CA ALA A 282 11.97 16.10 -7.88
C ALA A 282 11.80 14.58 -8.11
N ALA A 283 10.78 14.18 -8.86
CA ALA A 283 10.59 12.77 -9.20
C ALA A 283 11.73 12.23 -10.08
N ILE A 284 11.93 10.91 -10.02
CA ILE A 284 12.91 10.19 -10.84
C ILE A 284 12.59 10.40 -12.32
N LYS A 285 13.59 10.63 -13.15
CA LYS A 285 13.47 10.61 -14.60
C LYS A 285 14.15 9.36 -15.13
N PHE A 286 13.43 8.61 -15.95
CA PHE A 286 13.97 7.42 -16.59
C PHE A 286 14.19 7.62 -18.09
N ASN A 287 15.20 6.94 -18.61
CA ASN A 287 15.44 6.76 -20.04
C ASN A 287 15.59 5.26 -20.36
N LEU A 288 15.32 4.90 -21.62
CA LEU A 288 15.44 3.55 -22.14
C LEU A 288 16.35 3.54 -23.37
N GLU A 289 17.34 2.65 -23.35
CA GLU A 289 18.08 2.22 -24.53
C GLU A 289 17.63 0.79 -24.88
N ILE A 290 17.37 0.51 -26.15
CA ILE A 290 16.87 -0.80 -26.57
C ILE A 290 17.52 -1.25 -27.87
N THR A 291 17.86 -2.53 -27.92
CA THR A 291 18.40 -3.23 -29.08
C THR A 291 17.69 -4.57 -29.23
N GLU A 292 17.98 -5.33 -30.29
CA GLU A 292 17.47 -6.71 -30.44
C GLU A 292 17.98 -7.68 -29.35
N LYS A 293 19.07 -7.33 -28.65
CA LYS A 293 19.74 -8.23 -27.68
C LYS A 293 19.48 -7.90 -26.22
N PHE A 294 19.09 -6.66 -25.92
CA PHE A 294 18.84 -6.20 -24.55
C PHE A 294 18.09 -4.88 -24.57
N PHE A 295 17.52 -4.53 -23.42
CA PHE A 295 17.20 -3.13 -23.10
C PHE A 295 17.85 -2.72 -21.78
N LYS A 296 18.21 -1.43 -21.71
CA LYS A 296 18.87 -0.83 -20.56
C LYS A 296 18.09 0.38 -20.08
N VAL A 297 17.77 0.38 -18.79
CA VAL A 297 17.04 1.44 -18.10
C VAL A 297 18.04 2.29 -17.34
N TYR A 298 17.91 3.60 -17.46
CA TYR A 298 18.72 4.59 -16.74
C TYR A 298 17.82 5.50 -15.91
N SER A 299 18.26 5.88 -14.72
CA SER A 299 17.66 6.96 -13.94
C SER A 299 18.62 8.13 -13.73
N ASP A 300 18.08 9.32 -13.47
CA ASP A 300 18.87 10.52 -13.14
C ASP A 300 19.36 10.54 -11.68
N LYS A 301 18.80 9.68 -10.82
CA LYS A 301 19.17 9.50 -9.42
C LYS A 301 18.86 8.08 -8.94
N PRO A 302 19.39 7.64 -7.78
CA PRO A 302 19.06 6.33 -7.22
C PRO A 302 17.55 6.16 -6.96
N VAL A 303 17.07 4.95 -7.21
CA VAL A 303 15.71 4.50 -6.83
C VAL A 303 15.71 4.06 -5.36
N TRP A 304 14.52 3.84 -4.78
CA TRP A 304 14.35 3.34 -3.41
C TRP A 304 15.14 2.04 -3.14
N GLY A 305 14.86 1.02 -3.96
CA GLY A 305 15.49 -0.30 -3.87
C GLY A 305 16.78 -0.39 -4.67
N ILE A 306 17.16 -1.63 -5.01
CA ILE A 306 18.35 -1.90 -5.84
C ILE A 306 18.04 -1.78 -7.34
N GLN A 307 16.77 -1.83 -7.72
CA GLN A 307 16.29 -1.80 -9.10
C GLN A 307 14.83 -1.29 -9.17
N PRO A 308 14.39 -0.72 -10.30
CA PRO A 308 12.97 -0.50 -10.55
C PRO A 308 12.24 -1.85 -10.70
N PHE A 309 10.94 -1.87 -10.44
CA PHE A 309 10.10 -3.02 -10.76
C PHE A 309 9.91 -3.11 -12.27
N LEU A 310 10.32 -4.22 -12.88
CA LEU A 310 10.10 -4.50 -14.30
C LEU A 310 8.74 -5.17 -14.53
N ALA A 311 7.98 -4.65 -15.49
CA ALA A 311 6.76 -5.24 -16.02
C ALA A 311 6.92 -5.49 -17.51
N ILE A 312 6.66 -6.71 -17.95
CA ILE A 312 6.70 -7.08 -19.37
C ILE A 312 5.32 -7.55 -19.78
N ARG A 313 4.83 -7.06 -20.91
CA ARG A 313 3.66 -7.62 -21.60
C ARG A 313 4.08 -8.13 -22.96
N THR A 314 3.70 -9.36 -23.27
CA THR A 314 3.96 -10.01 -24.55
C THR A 314 2.82 -9.76 -25.55
N LYS A 315 3.04 -10.09 -26.83
CA LYS A 315 2.01 -9.94 -27.88
C LYS A 315 0.82 -10.89 -27.71
N ASN A 316 0.97 -11.99 -26.97
CA ASN A 316 -0.12 -12.90 -26.60
C ASN A 316 -0.83 -12.51 -25.27
N ASP A 317 -0.63 -11.27 -24.81
CA ASP A 317 -1.30 -10.69 -23.63
C ASP A 317 -0.99 -11.39 -22.30
N CYS A 318 0.20 -11.97 -22.18
CA CYS A 318 0.74 -12.44 -20.91
C CYS A 318 1.57 -11.34 -20.24
N TYR A 319 1.54 -11.32 -18.90
CA TYR A 319 2.20 -10.30 -18.08
C TYR A 319 3.21 -10.95 -17.16
N TYR A 320 4.39 -10.36 -17.08
CA TYR A 320 5.51 -10.90 -16.32
C TYR A 320 6.20 -9.80 -15.53
N HIS A 321 6.82 -10.23 -14.44
CA HIS A 321 7.85 -9.51 -13.72
C HIS A 321 9.13 -10.34 -13.79
N ASP A 322 10.26 -9.67 -13.90
CA ASP A 322 11.58 -10.28 -13.80
C ASP A 322 12.57 -9.27 -13.20
N ASN A 323 13.78 -9.72 -12.93
CA ASN A 323 14.85 -8.90 -12.38
C ASN A 323 15.79 -8.41 -13.48
N PHE A 324 16.37 -7.24 -13.24
CA PHE A 324 17.46 -6.74 -14.03
C PHE A 324 18.80 -7.31 -13.57
N ILE A 325 19.77 -7.28 -14.49
CA ILE A 325 21.19 -7.20 -14.13
C ILE A 325 21.45 -5.76 -13.64
N VAL A 326 21.91 -5.63 -12.41
CA VAL A 326 22.23 -4.33 -11.81
C VAL A 326 23.63 -3.91 -12.25
N ASP A 327 23.71 -2.93 -13.14
CA ASP A 327 24.99 -2.41 -13.63
C ASP A 327 25.56 -1.35 -12.68
N SER A 328 24.70 -0.51 -12.09
CA SER A 328 25.03 0.53 -11.11
C SER A 328 23.80 0.94 -10.29
N GLU A 329 23.92 1.91 -9.38
CA GLU A 329 22.79 2.45 -8.60
C GLU A 329 21.72 3.15 -9.46
N THR A 330 22.04 3.52 -10.70
CA THR A 330 21.16 4.27 -11.60
C THR A 330 21.05 3.67 -13.00
N SER A 331 21.50 2.42 -13.19
CA SER A 331 21.42 1.75 -14.50
C SER A 331 21.26 0.25 -14.40
N TRP A 332 20.39 -0.32 -15.23
CA TRP A 332 19.97 -1.71 -15.17
C TRP A 332 19.76 -2.30 -16.56
N THR A 333 20.25 -3.51 -16.80
CA THR A 333 20.15 -4.19 -18.10
C THR A 333 19.27 -5.43 -18.01
N TYR A 334 18.41 -5.64 -19.00
CA TYR A 334 17.63 -6.87 -19.16
C TYR A 334 17.96 -7.53 -20.51
N PRO A 335 18.40 -8.80 -20.53
CA PRO A 335 18.74 -9.49 -21.76
C PRO A 335 17.48 -9.84 -22.58
N LEU A 336 17.63 -9.87 -23.90
CA LEU A 336 16.62 -10.35 -24.85
C LEU A 336 17.21 -11.50 -25.65
N ASP A 337 16.89 -12.73 -25.25
CA ASP A 337 17.45 -13.96 -25.78
C ASP A 337 16.47 -15.15 -25.65
N SER A 338 16.97 -16.35 -25.92
CA SER A 338 16.19 -17.59 -25.82
C SER A 338 15.86 -18.02 -24.38
N HIS A 339 16.50 -17.44 -23.37
CA HIS A 339 16.23 -17.70 -21.95
C HIS A 339 15.26 -16.69 -21.33
N SER A 340 14.90 -15.64 -22.09
CA SER A 340 14.04 -14.54 -21.67
C SER A 340 12.96 -14.28 -22.73
N PHE A 341 13.03 -13.16 -23.45
CA PHE A 341 12.12 -12.80 -24.52
C PHE A 341 12.89 -12.29 -25.74
N SER A 342 12.44 -12.64 -26.94
CA SER A 342 12.79 -11.87 -28.14
C SER A 342 12.06 -10.53 -28.13
N LEU A 343 12.73 -9.44 -28.56
CA LEU A 343 12.10 -8.12 -28.71
C LEU A 343 10.79 -8.19 -29.52
N ASN A 344 10.78 -9.02 -30.56
CA ASN A 344 9.62 -9.21 -31.42
C ASN A 344 8.41 -9.86 -30.73
N ASN A 345 8.59 -10.48 -29.56
CA ASN A 345 7.50 -11.06 -28.78
C ASN A 345 6.89 -10.07 -27.78
N LEU A 346 7.54 -8.91 -27.55
CA LEU A 346 7.10 -7.92 -26.59
C LEU A 346 6.06 -6.99 -27.21
N SER A 347 5.04 -6.62 -26.42
CA SER A 347 4.07 -5.59 -26.75
C SER A 347 4.27 -4.33 -25.92
N CYS A 348 4.63 -4.47 -24.64
CA CYS A 348 5.01 -3.36 -23.76
C CYS A 348 6.16 -3.74 -22.82
N ILE A 349 7.00 -2.75 -22.51
CA ILE A 349 7.98 -2.78 -21.43
C ILE A 349 7.60 -1.65 -20.48
N GLY A 350 7.27 -1.99 -19.25
CA GLY A 350 6.97 -1.05 -18.18
C GLY A 350 8.00 -1.15 -17.07
N PHE A 351 8.33 -0.03 -16.45
CA PHE A 351 9.11 -0.05 -15.22
C PHE A 351 8.68 1.09 -14.30
N ALA A 352 8.77 0.82 -13.00
CA ALA A 352 8.34 1.76 -11.98
C ALA A 352 9.25 1.73 -10.77
N ALA A 353 9.41 2.88 -10.12
CA ALA A 353 10.13 2.98 -8.86
C ALA A 353 9.57 4.08 -7.98
N ASN A 354 9.82 3.92 -6.68
CA ASN A 354 9.72 4.99 -5.70
C ASN A 354 11.10 5.60 -5.44
N ASP A 355 11.15 6.82 -4.92
CA ASP A 355 12.36 7.38 -4.30
C ASP A 355 12.29 7.38 -2.76
N ALA A 356 13.39 7.78 -2.12
CA ALA A 356 13.55 7.87 -0.66
C ALA A 356 12.47 8.72 0.05
N THR A 357 11.81 9.60 -0.70
CA THR A 357 10.83 10.55 -0.17
C THR A 357 9.40 10.16 -0.56
N GLY A 358 9.21 9.04 -1.29
CA GLY A 358 7.90 8.54 -1.68
C GLY A 358 7.31 9.16 -2.95
N ASN A 359 8.12 9.78 -3.81
CA ASN A 359 7.65 10.05 -5.19
C ASN A 359 7.65 8.74 -5.97
N THR A 360 6.63 8.54 -6.81
CA THR A 360 6.51 7.36 -7.67
C THR A 360 6.62 7.79 -9.13
N THR A 361 7.46 7.11 -9.90
CA THR A 361 7.54 7.29 -11.36
C THR A 361 7.27 5.97 -12.05
N VAL A 362 6.41 5.99 -13.05
CA VAL A 362 6.07 4.85 -13.90
C VAL A 362 6.30 5.23 -15.36
N CYS A 363 7.04 4.41 -16.09
CA CYS A 363 7.25 4.56 -17.53
C CYS A 363 6.77 3.29 -18.24
N VAL A 364 6.02 3.45 -19.33
CA VAL A 364 5.57 2.35 -20.18
C VAL A 364 5.88 2.66 -21.64
N TYR A 365 6.71 1.81 -22.24
CA TYR A 365 7.05 1.84 -23.66
C TYR A 365 6.26 0.77 -24.40
N SER A 366 5.73 1.11 -25.58
CA SER A 366 4.95 0.17 -26.40
C SER A 366 5.64 -0.12 -27.72
N ALA A 367 5.49 -1.37 -28.20
CA ALA A 367 5.87 -1.78 -29.54
C ALA A 367 5.15 -0.96 -30.63
N ARG A 368 3.96 -0.41 -30.34
CA ARG A 368 3.22 0.45 -31.28
C ARG A 368 4.00 1.72 -31.63
N ASP A 369 4.81 2.20 -30.70
CA ASP A 369 5.65 3.40 -30.86
C ASP A 369 7.13 3.03 -31.08
N ASN A 370 7.40 1.79 -31.51
CA ASN A 370 8.75 1.21 -31.65
C ASN A 370 9.60 1.38 -30.38
N PHE A 371 8.97 1.40 -29.20
CA PHE A 371 9.61 1.66 -27.92
C PHE A 371 10.40 2.98 -27.85
N THR A 372 10.03 3.99 -28.66
CA THR A 372 10.76 5.28 -28.71
C THR A 372 10.24 6.33 -27.72
N LYS A 373 8.96 6.25 -27.34
CA LYS A 373 8.32 7.23 -26.45
C LYS A 373 7.59 6.52 -25.31
N PRO A 374 7.86 6.88 -24.05
CA PRO A 374 7.11 6.35 -22.93
C PRO A 374 5.81 7.13 -22.70
N LYS A 375 4.79 6.42 -22.23
CA LYS A 375 3.81 7.00 -21.32
C LYS A 375 4.46 7.13 -19.94
N VAL A 376 4.52 8.34 -19.39
CA VAL A 376 5.10 8.61 -18.07
C VAL A 376 4.02 9.09 -17.11
N CYS A 377 3.94 8.49 -15.93
CA CYS A 377 3.07 8.94 -14.85
C CYS A 377 3.89 9.15 -13.58
N ILE A 378 3.67 10.31 -12.96
CA ILE A 378 4.35 10.70 -11.73
C ILE A 378 3.31 10.91 -10.64
N TYR A 379 3.53 10.30 -9.49
CA TYR A 379 2.67 10.43 -8.31
C TYR A 379 3.45 11.02 -7.14
N ASN A 380 2.72 11.71 -6.26
CA ASN A 380 3.20 12.29 -5.00
C ASN A 380 4.29 13.37 -5.13
N HIS A 381 4.58 13.84 -6.34
CA HIS A 381 5.61 14.85 -6.60
C HIS A 381 5.19 16.29 -6.25
N GLY A 382 3.91 16.62 -6.44
CA GLY A 382 3.38 17.94 -6.15
C GLY A 382 2.91 18.09 -4.70
N ASP A 383 2.70 19.33 -4.27
CA ASP A 383 2.00 19.60 -3.02
C ASP A 383 0.58 19.06 -3.07
N TRP A 384 0.15 18.52 -1.93
CA TRP A 384 -1.19 17.97 -1.76
C TRP A 384 -2.18 18.98 -1.17
N PHE A 385 -1.72 20.21 -0.94
CA PHE A 385 -2.43 21.25 -0.21
C PHE A 385 -2.59 22.49 -1.05
#